data_AF-A0A2N0P432-F1
#
_entry.id   AF-A0A2N0P432-F1
#
_cell.length_a   1.000
_cell.length_b   1.000
_cell.length_c   1.000
_cell.angle_alpha   90.00
_cell.angle_beta   90.00
_cell.angle_gamma   90.00
#
_symmetry.space_group_name_H-M   'P 1'
#
loop_
_entity.id
_entity.type
_entity.pdbx_description
1 polymer ?
#
loop_
_entity_poly.entity_id
_entity_poly.type
_entity_poly.pdbx_seq_one_letter_code
_entity_poly.pdbx_strand_id
1 'polypeptide(L)'
;MELKGDGIDQSDAISPLLWRIFYDSLLVTIQQACNQQQGYEMVNTWPLDIQDRSTWQQYRLRVPVIAYINDTSYLDSSGDKIQASINIATQFYYFHDVDINGKKSELMVINPKVPKDELYITIGHDNSKVKATDKEIR
;
A
#
# COMPACT_ATOMS: atom_id res chain seq x y z
N MET A 1 -12.19 25.47 0.50
CA MET A 1 -11.20 26.02 1.45
C MET A 1 -9.85 25.89 0.76
N GLU A 2 -9.15 27.02 0.64
CA GLU A 2 -7.99 27.36 -0.20
C GLU A 2 -7.17 26.24 -0.85
N LEU A 3 -7.12 26.28 -2.19
CA LEU A 3 -6.06 25.69 -3.00
C LEU A 3 -4.80 26.54 -2.82
N LYS A 4 -3.86 26.07 -1.99
CA LYS A 4 -2.46 26.49 -2.07
C LYS A 4 -1.96 26.03 -3.46
N GLY A 5 -1.45 26.96 -4.26
CA GLY A 5 -1.41 26.91 -5.73
C GLY A 5 -0.60 25.83 -6.46
N ASP A 6 -0.26 24.70 -5.81
CA ASP A 6 0.59 23.63 -6.39
C ASP A 6 -0.06 22.23 -6.29
N GLY A 7 -1.38 22.13 -6.09
CA GLY A 7 -2.11 20.87 -5.97
C GLY A 7 -2.99 20.51 -7.18
N ILE A 8 -3.17 19.21 -7.45
CA ILE A 8 -4.17 18.72 -8.41
C ILE A 8 -5.57 18.98 -7.85
N ASP A 9 -6.39 19.77 -8.56
CA ASP A 9 -7.77 20.12 -8.14
C ASP A 9 -8.70 18.91 -8.20
N GLN A 10 -9.13 18.40 -7.05
CA GLN A 10 -10.00 17.20 -6.98
C GLN A 10 -11.36 17.35 -7.69
N SER A 11 -11.82 18.57 -7.95
CA SER A 11 -13.10 18.83 -8.62
C SER A 11 -13.01 18.88 -10.14
N ASP A 12 -11.80 18.93 -10.69
CA ASP A 12 -11.57 18.93 -12.14
C ASP A 12 -11.76 17.51 -12.71
N ALA A 13 -12.47 17.44 -13.84
CA ALA A 13 -12.71 16.20 -14.57
C ALA A 13 -11.42 15.50 -15.01
N ILE A 14 -10.31 16.24 -15.19
CA ILE A 14 -9.01 15.65 -15.60
C ILE A 14 -8.20 15.09 -14.43
N SER A 15 -8.50 15.47 -13.19
CA SER A 15 -7.68 15.15 -12.03
C SER A 15 -7.49 13.67 -11.74
N PRO A 16 -8.50 12.78 -11.92
CA PRO A 16 -8.28 11.34 -11.78
C PRO A 16 -7.20 10.80 -12.74
N LEU A 17 -7.07 11.37 -13.93
CA LEU A 17 -6.04 10.98 -14.89
C LEU A 17 -4.65 11.46 -14.45
N LEU A 18 -4.56 12.69 -13.93
CA LEU A 18 -3.29 13.24 -13.42
C LEU A 18 -2.77 12.42 -12.24
N TRP A 19 -3.65 12.04 -11.30
CA TRP A 19 -3.28 11.14 -10.21
C TRP A 19 -2.78 9.79 -10.70
N ARG A 20 -3.39 9.24 -11.75
CA ARG A 20 -2.94 7.97 -12.34
C ARG A 20 -1.54 8.08 -12.94
N ILE A 21 -1.25 9.17 -13.66
CA ILE A 21 0.08 9.43 -14.23
C ILE A 21 1.12 9.63 -13.11
N PHE A 22 0.77 10.39 -12.08
CA PHE A 22 1.63 10.65 -10.94
C PHE A 22 2.03 9.35 -10.23
N TYR A 23 1.05 8.52 -9.88
CA TYR A 23 1.30 7.29 -9.13
C TYR A 23 1.91 6.15 -9.95
N ASP A 24 1.80 6.17 -11.28
CA ASP A 24 2.29 5.05 -12.11
C ASP A 24 3.76 4.70 -11.82
N SER A 25 4.62 5.71 -11.75
CA SER A 25 6.04 5.53 -11.44
C SER A 25 6.29 4.94 -10.04
N LEU A 26 5.52 5.37 -9.03
CA LEU A 26 5.58 4.80 -7.69
C LEU A 26 5.16 3.33 -7.67
N LEU A 27 4.01 3.02 -8.30
CA LEU A 27 3.45 1.67 -8.36
C LEU A 27 4.41 0.71 -9.07
N VAL A 28 4.96 1.13 -10.22
CA VAL A 28 5.95 0.35 -10.98
C VAL A 28 7.21 0.11 -10.16
N THR A 29 7.72 1.14 -9.49
CA THR A 29 8.94 1.03 -8.67
C THR A 29 8.75 0.03 -7.52
N ILE A 30 7.64 0.11 -6.79
CA ILE A 30 7.33 -0.82 -5.70
C ILE A 30 7.14 -2.25 -6.24
N GLN A 31 6.50 -2.40 -7.40
CA GLN A 31 6.26 -3.72 -7.99
C GLN A 31 7.55 -4.39 -8.49
N GLN A 32 8.51 -3.60 -8.95
CA GLN A 32 9.83 -4.06 -9.42
C GLN A 32 10.84 -4.23 -8.28
N ALA A 33 10.66 -3.51 -7.17
CA ALA A 33 11.51 -3.62 -6.01
C ALA A 33 11.53 -5.06 -5.45
N CYS A 34 12.61 -5.37 -4.71
CA CYS A 34 12.87 -6.65 -4.03
C CYS A 34 12.49 -7.90 -4.84
N ASN A 35 12.83 -7.95 -6.12
CA ASN A 35 12.61 -9.12 -7.00
C ASN A 35 11.13 -9.56 -7.06
N GLN A 36 10.20 -8.62 -7.08
CA GLN A 36 8.75 -8.88 -7.08
C GLN A 36 8.26 -9.63 -5.81
N GLN A 37 9.01 -9.57 -4.71
CA GLN A 37 8.62 -10.23 -3.46
C GLN A 37 7.86 -9.35 -2.48
N GLN A 38 7.71 -8.05 -2.77
CA GLN A 38 6.76 -7.21 -2.03
C GLN A 38 5.33 -7.54 -2.42
N GLY A 39 4.47 -7.36 -1.44
CA GLY A 39 3.04 -7.47 -1.62
C GLY A 39 2.43 -8.67 -0.97
N TYR A 40 1.16 -8.50 -0.64
CA TYR A 40 0.34 -9.58 -0.16
C TYR A 40 -0.04 -10.50 -1.32
N GLU A 41 0.28 -11.78 -1.19
CA GLU A 41 -0.09 -12.81 -2.17
C GLU A 41 -1.43 -13.44 -1.77
N MET A 42 -2.42 -13.24 -2.62
CA MET A 42 -3.70 -13.93 -2.57
C MET A 42 -3.61 -15.17 -3.45
N VAL A 43 -3.89 -16.33 -2.86
CA VAL A 43 -3.93 -17.62 -3.56
C VAL A 43 -5.33 -18.18 -3.43
N ASN A 44 -5.96 -18.47 -4.57
CA ASN A 44 -7.28 -19.09 -4.63
C ASN A 44 -7.21 -20.36 -5.47
N THR A 45 -7.76 -21.45 -4.95
CA THR A 45 -7.91 -22.69 -5.73
C THR A 45 -9.36 -22.78 -6.18
N TRP A 46 -9.59 -22.72 -7.48
CA TRP A 46 -10.91 -22.76 -8.09
C TRP A 46 -11.15 -24.11 -8.78
N PRO A 47 -12.22 -24.83 -8.43
CA PRO A 47 -12.59 -26.07 -9.10
C PRO A 47 -13.31 -25.78 -10.43
N LEU A 48 -12.81 -26.34 -11.53
CA LEU A 48 -13.56 -26.40 -12.79
C LEU A 48 -14.64 -27.50 -12.73
N ASP A 49 -14.29 -28.64 -12.15
CA ASP A 49 -15.22 -29.69 -11.71
C ASP A 49 -15.00 -29.98 -10.22
N ILE A 50 -16.08 -29.91 -9.43
CA ILE A 50 -16.04 -30.13 -7.98
C ILE A 50 -15.79 -31.61 -7.66
N GLN A 51 -16.16 -32.53 -8.56
CA GLN A 51 -16.01 -33.98 -8.39
C GLN A 51 -14.61 -34.48 -8.77
N ASP A 52 -13.87 -33.73 -9.60
CA ASP A 52 -12.52 -34.10 -10.04
C ASP A 52 -11.48 -33.07 -9.56
N ARG A 53 -10.73 -33.44 -8.52
CA ARG A 53 -9.63 -32.63 -7.96
C ARG A 53 -8.53 -32.32 -8.95
N SER A 54 -8.35 -33.11 -10.02
CA SER A 54 -7.31 -32.86 -11.02
C SER A 54 -7.61 -31.62 -11.87
N THR A 55 -8.87 -31.19 -11.92
CA THR A 55 -9.32 -30.00 -12.66
C THR A 55 -9.17 -28.70 -11.87
N TRP A 56 -8.75 -28.77 -10.60
CA TRP A 56 -8.68 -27.61 -9.74
C TRP A 56 -7.48 -26.74 -10.11
N GLN A 57 -7.74 -25.47 -10.39
CA GLN A 57 -6.72 -24.52 -10.82
C GLN A 57 -6.39 -23.54 -9.71
N GLN A 58 -5.11 -23.19 -9.59
CA GLN A 58 -4.66 -22.21 -8.62
C GLN A 58 -4.40 -20.87 -9.29
N TYR A 59 -5.08 -19.85 -8.78
CA TYR A 59 -4.94 -18.46 -9.16
C TYR A 59 -4.12 -17.73 -8.10
N ARG A 60 -3.19 -16.89 -8.56
CA ARG A 60 -2.30 -16.11 -7.69
C ARG A 60 -2.35 -14.66 -8.11
N LEU A 61 -2.56 -13.78 -7.14
CA LEU A 61 -2.51 -12.33 -7.32
C LEU A 61 -1.65 -11.74 -6.22
N ARG A 62 -0.67 -10.92 -6.59
CA ARG A 62 0.20 -10.22 -5.66
C ARG A 62 -0.08 -8.72 -5.77
N VAL A 63 -0.43 -8.10 -4.65
CA VAL A 63 -0.77 -6.68 -4.59
C VAL A 63 0.13 -6.01 -3.55
N PRO A 64 1.13 -5.23 -3.95
CA PRO A 64 1.99 -4.52 -3.00
C PRO A 64 1.41 -3.18 -2.55
N VAL A 65 0.70 -2.50 -3.44
CA VAL A 65 0.15 -1.18 -3.20
C VAL A 65 -1.08 -0.97 -4.09
N ILE A 66 -2.07 -0.27 -3.53
CA ILE A 66 -3.22 0.27 -4.26
C ILE A 66 -3.28 1.77 -4.00
N ALA A 67 -3.62 2.54 -5.03
CA ALA A 67 -3.74 3.99 -4.95
C ALA A 67 -5.13 4.42 -5.45
N TYR A 68 -5.75 5.35 -4.75
CA TYR A 68 -7.01 5.97 -5.12
C TYR A 68 -6.98 7.47 -4.79
N ILE A 69 -6.92 8.31 -5.83
CA ILE A 69 -6.80 9.77 -5.70
C ILE A 69 -5.62 10.12 -4.79
N ASN A 70 -5.83 10.57 -3.56
CA ASN A 70 -4.77 10.97 -2.64
C ASN A 70 -4.44 9.89 -1.58
N ASP A 71 -5.14 8.76 -1.60
CA ASP A 71 -4.99 7.70 -0.62
C ASP A 71 -4.23 6.52 -1.22
N THR A 72 -3.30 5.97 -0.45
CA THR A 72 -2.52 4.80 -0.83
C THR A 72 -2.54 3.77 0.30
N SER A 73 -2.78 2.51 -0.05
CA SER A 73 -2.75 1.40 0.90
C SER A 73 -1.70 0.39 0.48
N TYR A 74 -0.85 0.01 1.42
CA TYR A 74 0.24 -0.93 1.24
C TYR A 74 -0.10 -2.25 1.93
N LEU A 75 0.17 -3.37 1.26
CA LEU A 75 -0.23 -4.70 1.74
C LEU A 75 0.98 -5.61 1.71
N ASP A 76 1.32 -6.24 2.83
CA ASP A 76 2.35 -7.28 2.88
C ASP A 76 2.08 -8.24 4.05
N SER A 77 2.66 -9.43 3.99
CA SER A 77 2.65 -10.40 5.09
C SER A 77 3.82 -10.24 6.06
N SER A 78 4.74 -9.31 5.79
CA SER A 78 5.92 -9.01 6.60
C SER A 78 6.04 -7.51 6.91
N GLY A 79 6.32 -7.21 8.18
CA GLY A 79 6.62 -5.85 8.67
C GLY A 79 7.81 -5.21 7.94
N ASP A 80 8.89 -5.96 7.75
CA ASP A 80 10.09 -5.47 7.07
C ASP A 80 9.82 -5.15 5.60
N LYS A 81 9.02 -5.99 4.92
CA LYS A 81 8.67 -5.81 3.52
C LYS A 81 7.73 -4.63 3.30
N ILE A 82 6.70 -4.47 4.16
CA ILE A 82 5.85 -3.27 4.08
C ILE A 82 6.66 -2.01 4.39
N GLN A 83 7.58 -2.05 5.37
CA GLN A 83 8.48 -0.92 5.65
C GLN A 83 9.37 -0.59 4.44
N ALA A 84 9.88 -1.58 3.71
CA ALA A 84 10.63 -1.34 2.48
C ALA A 84 9.80 -0.63 1.39
N SER A 85 8.54 -1.04 1.19
CA SER A 85 7.62 -0.35 0.26
C SER A 85 7.33 1.08 0.71
N ILE A 86 7.13 1.29 2.01
CA ILE A 86 6.90 2.60 2.61
C ILE A 86 8.14 3.51 2.49
N ASN A 87 9.36 2.95 2.57
CA ASN A 87 10.59 3.72 2.36
C ASN A 87 10.70 4.23 0.91
N ILE A 88 10.36 3.38 -0.07
CA ILE A 88 10.28 3.78 -1.49
C ILE A 88 9.26 4.91 -1.66
N ALA A 89 8.07 4.75 -1.07
CA ALA A 89 7.04 5.78 -1.12
C ALA A 89 7.50 7.09 -0.46
N THR A 90 8.17 7.02 0.69
CA THR A 90 8.70 8.19 1.39
C THR A 90 9.71 8.95 0.54
N GLN A 91 10.61 8.25 -0.14
CA GLN A 91 11.55 8.87 -1.09
C GLN A 91 10.83 9.47 -2.30
N PHE A 92 9.85 8.75 -2.85
CA PHE A 92 9.05 9.22 -3.97
C PHE A 92 8.32 10.53 -3.63
N TYR A 93 7.60 10.57 -2.50
CA TYR A 93 6.89 11.77 -2.07
C TYR A 93 7.84 12.94 -1.77
N TYR A 94 9.00 12.67 -1.16
CA TYR A 94 10.04 13.66 -0.94
C TYR A 94 10.55 14.29 -2.26
N PHE A 95 10.80 13.48 -3.29
CA PHE A 95 11.26 13.99 -4.60
C PHE A 95 10.21 14.83 -5.33
N HIS A 96 8.92 14.65 -5.00
CA HIS A 96 7.83 15.38 -5.61
C HIS A 96 7.28 16.49 -4.72
N ASP A 97 7.96 16.82 -3.61
CA ASP A 97 7.53 17.83 -2.63
C ASP A 97 6.11 17.58 -2.08
N VAL A 98 5.78 16.29 -1.85
CA VAL A 98 4.51 15.85 -1.30
C VAL A 98 4.70 15.41 0.15
N ASP A 99 3.91 16.01 1.06
CA ASP A 99 3.91 15.64 2.46
C ASP A 99 3.00 14.43 2.75
N ILE A 100 3.54 13.45 3.48
CA ILE A 100 2.76 12.33 4.01
C ILE A 100 2.13 12.74 5.34
N ASN A 101 0.81 12.63 5.45
CA ASN A 101 0.13 12.92 6.70
C ASN A 101 0.16 11.72 7.66
N GLY A 102 1.24 11.63 8.46
CA GLY A 102 1.39 10.48 9.34
C GLY A 102 0.37 10.35 10.46
N LYS A 103 -0.35 11.44 10.78
CA LYS A 103 -1.46 11.41 11.74
C LYS A 103 -2.74 10.78 11.17
N LYS A 104 -2.89 10.78 9.84
CA LYS A 104 -4.01 10.16 9.13
C LYS A 104 -3.72 8.73 8.67
N SER A 105 -2.45 8.33 8.66
CA SER A 105 -2.04 6.97 8.32
C SER A 105 -2.34 6.01 9.47
N GLU A 106 -2.89 4.85 9.13
CA GLU A 106 -3.15 3.77 10.07
C GLU A 106 -2.37 2.52 9.66
N LEU A 107 -1.80 1.81 10.63
CA LEU A 107 -1.24 0.48 10.43
C LEU A 107 -2.23 -0.56 10.95
N MET A 108 -2.62 -1.48 10.08
CA MET A 108 -3.46 -2.62 10.45
C MET A 108 -2.63 -3.90 10.39
N VAL A 109 -2.61 -4.66 11.48
CA VAL A 109 -1.89 -5.93 11.56
C VAL A 109 -2.86 -7.03 11.95
N ILE A 110 -2.92 -8.07 11.12
CA ILE A 110 -3.78 -9.24 11.34
C ILE A 110 -2.90 -10.41 11.77
N ASN A 111 -3.29 -11.08 12.86
CA ASN A 111 -2.59 -12.24 13.43
C ASN A 111 -1.08 -11.98 13.68
N PRO A 112 -0.72 -10.97 14.49
CA PRO A 112 0.68 -10.64 14.74
C PRO A 112 1.40 -11.80 15.43
N LYS A 113 2.65 -12.03 15.04
CA LYS A 113 3.56 -13.00 15.66
C LYS A 113 4.56 -12.37 16.63
N VAL A 114 4.63 -11.05 16.65
CA VAL A 114 5.55 -10.26 17.47
C VAL A 114 4.77 -9.43 18.50
N PRO A 115 5.41 -8.99 19.59
CA PRO A 115 4.81 -8.13 20.60
C PRO A 115 4.25 -6.81 20.02
N LYS A 116 3.21 -6.25 20.66
CA LYS A 116 2.53 -5.03 20.18
C LYS A 116 3.44 -3.81 20.04
N ASP A 117 4.46 -3.70 20.88
CA ASP A 117 5.45 -2.63 20.87
C ASP A 117 6.38 -2.67 19.64
N GLU A 118 6.50 -3.84 19.00
CA GLU A 118 7.22 -4.04 17.75
C GLU A 118 6.33 -3.85 16.51
N LEU A 119 5.00 -3.74 16.67
CA LEU A 119 4.05 -3.54 15.58
C LEU A 119 3.94 -2.06 15.20
N TYR A 120 4.91 -1.56 14.46
CA TYR A 120 4.89 -0.20 13.92
C TYR A 120 5.58 -0.11 12.58
N ILE A 121 5.29 0.98 11.87
CA ILE A 121 6.04 1.45 10.71
C ILE A 121 6.46 2.90 10.93
N THR A 122 7.48 3.34 10.22
CA THR A 122 7.89 4.74 10.14
C THR A 122 7.58 5.28 8.76
N ILE A 123 6.97 6.45 8.70
CA ILE A 123 6.54 7.08 7.44
C ILE A 123 6.99 8.53 7.39
N GLY A 124 7.17 9.05 6.18
CA GLY A 124 7.51 10.47 5.97
C GLY A 124 8.95 10.81 6.32
N HIS A 125 9.38 12.00 5.91
CA HIS A 125 10.73 12.50 6.17
C HIS A 125 11.00 12.71 7.67
N ASP A 126 9.96 12.99 8.45
CA ASP A 126 10.02 13.14 9.90
C ASP A 126 10.11 11.79 10.65
N ASN A 127 10.08 10.66 9.92
CA ASN A 127 10.00 9.31 10.48
C ASN A 127 8.87 9.17 11.50
N SER A 128 7.73 9.78 11.21
CA SER A 128 6.50 9.64 11.98
C SER A 128 6.20 8.17 12.26
N LYS A 129 6.15 7.80 13.54
CA LYS A 129 5.90 6.43 13.98
C LYS A 129 4.40 6.15 14.00
N VAL A 130 3.94 5.22 13.15
CA VAL A 130 2.56 4.73 13.11
C VAL A 130 2.52 3.36 13.77
N LYS A 131 1.85 3.26 14.92
CA LYS A 131 1.64 1.99 15.63
C LYS A 131 0.43 1.26 15.06
N ALA A 132 0.41 -0.07 15.20
CA ALA A 132 -0.76 -0.86 14.86
C ALA A 132 -1.99 -0.38 15.64
N THR A 133 -3.12 -0.25 14.93
CA THR A 133 -4.39 0.19 15.50
C THR A 133 -5.00 -0.87 16.41
N ASP A 134 -5.61 -0.44 17.51
CA ASP A 134 -6.42 -1.28 18.41
C ASP A 134 -7.91 -1.25 18.06
N LYS A 135 -8.30 -0.57 16.98
CA LYS A 135 -9.70 -0.53 16.52
C LYS A 135 -10.14 -1.94 16.13
N GLU A 136 -11.18 -2.45 16.81
CA GLU A 136 -11.80 -3.72 16.46
C GLU A 136 -12.30 -3.71 15.02
N ILE A 137 -12.04 -4.80 14.30
CA ILE A 137 -12.74 -5.10 13.04
C ILE A 137 -14.09 -5.69 13.47
N ARG A 138 -15.16 -4.89 13.38
CA ARG A 138 -16.53 -5.33 13.62
C ARG A 138 -17.24 -5.65 12.32
#